data_AF-A0A933KRV5-F1
#
_entry.id   AF-A0A933KRV5-F1
#
_cell.length_a   1.000
_cell.length_b   1.000
_cell.length_c   1.000
_cell.angle_alpha   90.00
_cell.angle_beta   90.00
_cell.angle_gamma   90.00
#
_symmetry.space_group_name_H-M   'P 1'
#
loop_
_entity.id
_entity.type
_entity.pdbx_description
1 polymer ?
#
loop_
_entity_poly.entity_id
_entity_poly.type
_entity_poly.pdbx_seq_one_letter_code
_entity_poly.pdbx_strand_id
1 'polypeptide(L)'
;MTNPRRVTYGDEPSQFVELWLPADAAVPPPVVVLIHGGFWRAQYGLELMVPLAADLVARGFAVLNIEYRRVGQPGGGYPGTLEDVAAAIDTLASSALVVDLKNVVFVGHSAGGHLALWAAGRGGLSADAPGAGPSVLPRLAIGLGPVFDLVAGDAAGVGGGAVTSFMGGSADELPDEYYIATPSTSANVPLAVVRGSLDDIVPAQFAVPTPIGDVMVIDIDGDDHFDLIDPVSKSWAAVIELLIEPN
;
A
#
# COMPACT_ATOMS: atom_id res chain seq x y z
N MET A 1 -11.78 -9.27 -20.05
CA MET A 1 -10.87 -9.09 -18.90
C MET A 1 -9.85 -10.20 -18.98
N THR A 2 -8.57 -9.91 -18.77
CA THR A 2 -7.55 -10.94 -18.53
C THR A 2 -7.77 -11.49 -17.12
N ASN A 3 -7.81 -12.81 -16.95
CA ASN A 3 -7.84 -13.39 -15.61
C ASN A 3 -6.44 -13.25 -14.99
N PRO A 4 -6.31 -12.86 -13.71
CA PRO A 4 -5.01 -12.78 -13.06
C PRO A 4 -4.36 -14.15 -12.93
N ARG A 5 -3.02 -14.17 -12.96
CA ARG A 5 -2.23 -15.33 -12.55
C ARG A 5 -1.94 -15.20 -11.06
N ARG A 6 -2.53 -16.08 -10.25
CA ARG A 6 -2.20 -16.19 -8.82
C ARG A 6 -0.82 -16.84 -8.63
N VAL A 7 -0.02 -16.29 -7.72
CA VAL A 7 1.29 -16.83 -7.31
C VAL A 7 1.36 -16.78 -5.78
N THR A 8 1.70 -17.90 -5.14
CA THR A 8 1.92 -17.98 -3.69
C THR A 8 3.35 -17.57 -3.34
N TYR A 9 3.53 -16.82 -2.25
CA TYR A 9 4.85 -16.44 -1.72
C TYR A 9 5.14 -17.05 -0.34
N GLY A 10 4.16 -17.74 0.26
CA GLY A 10 4.29 -18.50 1.49
C GLY A 10 3.21 -19.58 1.60
N ASP A 11 3.14 -20.25 2.74
CA ASP A 11 2.30 -21.44 2.97
C ASP A 11 0.90 -21.10 3.50
N GLU A 12 0.69 -19.90 4.06
CA GLU A 12 -0.60 -19.50 4.63
C GLU A 12 -1.63 -19.12 3.55
N PRO A 13 -2.95 -19.31 3.77
CA PRO A 13 -3.99 -19.10 2.76
C PRO A 13 -4.08 -17.67 2.19
N SER A 14 -3.48 -16.69 2.88
CA SER A 14 -3.40 -15.29 2.47
C SER A 14 -2.05 -14.88 1.89
N GLN A 15 -1.06 -15.78 1.80
CA GLN A 15 0.27 -15.48 1.28
C GLN A 15 0.36 -15.67 -0.23
N PHE A 16 -0.40 -14.86 -0.97
CA PHE A 16 -0.39 -14.86 -2.43
C PHE A 16 -0.55 -13.48 -3.06
N VAL A 17 -0.19 -13.38 -4.33
CA VAL A 17 -0.39 -12.20 -5.18
C VAL A 17 -1.18 -12.59 -6.42
N GLU A 18 -1.92 -11.64 -6.97
CA GLU A 18 -2.57 -11.72 -8.26
C GLU A 18 -1.85 -10.82 -9.26
N LEU A 19 -1.14 -11.46 -10.20
CA LEU A 19 -0.47 -10.77 -11.29
C LEU A 19 -1.44 -10.59 -12.46
N TRP A 20 -1.77 -9.36 -12.77
CA TRP A 20 -2.50 -8.98 -13.97
C TRP A 20 -1.52 -8.41 -14.99
N LEU A 21 -1.68 -8.80 -16.26
CA LEU A 21 -0.85 -8.34 -17.37
C LEU A 21 -1.73 -7.73 -18.46
N PRO A 22 -1.29 -6.64 -19.12
CA PRO A 22 -1.91 -6.14 -20.33
C PRO A 22 -1.75 -7.15 -21.46
N ALA A 23 -2.71 -7.20 -22.37
CA ALA A 23 -2.60 -8.02 -23.57
C ALA A 23 -1.48 -7.51 -24.47
N ASP A 24 -0.72 -8.43 -25.06
CA ASP A 24 0.26 -8.17 -26.13
C ASP A 24 1.32 -7.09 -25.84
N ALA A 25 1.85 -7.07 -24.61
CA ALA A 25 2.96 -6.21 -24.22
C ALA A 25 4.23 -6.50 -25.04
N ALA A 26 4.56 -5.62 -25.99
CA ALA A 26 5.74 -5.74 -26.85
C ALA A 26 7.08 -5.49 -26.12
N VAL A 27 7.02 -4.86 -24.94
CA VAL A 27 8.13 -4.62 -24.01
C VAL A 27 7.65 -4.95 -22.59
N PRO A 28 8.55 -5.21 -21.62
CA PRO A 28 8.16 -5.37 -20.22
C PRO A 28 7.38 -4.12 -19.75
N PRO A 29 6.13 -4.25 -19.28
CA PRO A 29 5.31 -3.09 -18.90
C PRO A 29 5.75 -2.52 -17.54
N PRO A 30 5.50 -1.22 -17.28
CA PRO A 30 5.60 -0.66 -15.94
C PRO A 30 4.64 -1.38 -14.98
N VAL A 31 4.99 -1.44 -13.70
CA VAL A 31 4.22 -2.16 -12.67
C VAL A 31 3.64 -1.21 -11.63
N VAL A 32 2.37 -1.45 -11.30
CA VAL A 32 1.76 -0.92 -10.08
C VAL A 32 1.52 -2.07 -9.10
N VAL A 33 2.02 -1.94 -7.88
CA VAL A 33 1.61 -2.80 -6.77
C VAL A 33 0.36 -2.18 -6.13
N LEU A 34 -0.72 -2.94 -6.02
CA LEU A 34 -1.93 -2.54 -5.31
C LEU A 34 -2.01 -3.24 -3.96
N ILE A 35 -2.23 -2.44 -2.91
CA ILE A 35 -2.37 -2.92 -1.52
C ILE A 35 -3.74 -2.48 -0.97
N HIS A 36 -4.57 -3.45 -0.61
CA HIS A 36 -5.95 -3.20 -0.21
C HIS A 36 -6.07 -2.62 1.21
N GLY A 37 -7.18 -1.93 1.48
CA GLY A 37 -7.51 -1.35 2.77
C GLY A 37 -8.25 -2.30 3.74
N GLY A 38 -9.04 -1.72 4.64
CA GLY A 38 -9.88 -2.48 5.59
C GLY A 38 -9.32 -2.58 7.01
N PHE A 39 -8.63 -1.55 7.51
CA PHE A 39 -8.11 -1.47 8.89
C PHE A 39 -7.29 -2.68 9.36
N TRP A 40 -6.54 -3.30 8.43
CA TRP A 40 -5.77 -4.54 8.66
C TRP A 40 -6.61 -5.68 9.29
N ARG A 41 -7.93 -5.72 9.06
CA ARG A 41 -8.84 -6.75 9.58
C ARG A 41 -9.15 -7.82 8.52
N ALA A 42 -9.25 -9.08 8.94
CA ALA A 42 -9.49 -10.24 8.07
C ALA A 42 -10.85 -10.27 7.34
N GLN A 43 -11.64 -9.20 7.43
CA GLN A 43 -12.96 -9.04 6.81
C GLN A 43 -12.88 -8.53 5.36
N TYR A 44 -11.72 -8.02 4.96
CA TYR A 44 -11.47 -7.38 3.68
C TYR A 44 -10.19 -7.97 3.06
N GLY A 45 -10.22 -8.25 1.76
CA GLY A 45 -9.08 -8.76 0.99
C GLY A 45 -8.80 -7.93 -0.27
N LEU A 46 -7.95 -8.50 -1.13
CA LEU A 46 -7.48 -7.88 -2.38
C LEU A 46 -8.62 -7.51 -3.35
N GLU A 47 -9.82 -8.08 -3.19
CA GLU A 47 -10.98 -7.84 -4.06
C GLU A 47 -11.39 -6.36 -4.14
N LEU A 48 -11.12 -5.58 -3.07
CA LEU A 48 -11.35 -4.14 -3.06
C LEU A 48 -10.55 -3.39 -4.16
N MET A 49 -9.40 -3.92 -4.56
CA MET A 49 -8.49 -3.28 -5.53
C MET A 49 -8.67 -3.81 -6.96
N VAL A 50 -9.55 -4.80 -7.18
CA VAL A 50 -9.80 -5.40 -8.51
C VAL A 50 -10.31 -4.39 -9.56
N PRO A 51 -11.20 -3.42 -9.24
CA PRO A 51 -11.60 -2.38 -10.19
C PRO A 51 -10.40 -1.56 -10.70
N LEU A 52 -9.53 -1.13 -9.78
CA LEU A 52 -8.31 -0.39 -10.10
C LEU A 52 -7.33 -1.24 -10.92
N ALA A 53 -7.17 -2.53 -10.57
CA ALA A 53 -6.33 -3.46 -11.33
C ALA A 53 -6.79 -3.59 -12.79
N ALA A 54 -8.10 -3.69 -13.02
CA ALA A 54 -8.67 -3.78 -14.36
C ALA A 54 -8.46 -2.50 -15.19
N ASP A 55 -8.59 -1.32 -14.58
CA ASP A 55 -8.35 -0.02 -15.23
C ASP A 55 -6.86 0.18 -15.60
N LEU A 56 -5.94 -0.10 -14.67
CA LEU A 56 -4.50 -0.04 -14.91
C LEU A 56 -4.03 -0.97 -16.04
N VAL A 57 -4.57 -2.19 -16.08
CA VAL A 57 -4.31 -3.16 -17.14
C VAL A 57 -4.83 -2.66 -18.49
N ALA A 58 -6.00 -2.01 -18.52
CA ALA A 58 -6.53 -1.38 -19.73
C ALA A 58 -5.67 -0.18 -20.20
N ARG A 59 -4.92 0.46 -19.29
CA ARG A 59 -3.95 1.53 -19.58
C ARG A 59 -2.54 1.02 -19.92
N GLY A 60 -2.31 -0.29 -19.91
CA GLY A 60 -1.03 -0.89 -20.30
C GLY A 60 -0.03 -1.13 -19.16
N PHE A 61 -0.43 -0.94 -17.90
CA PHE A 61 0.37 -1.33 -16.74
C PHE A 61 0.20 -2.82 -16.44
N ALA A 62 1.26 -3.48 -15.99
CA ALA A 62 1.11 -4.71 -15.21
C ALA A 62 0.72 -4.35 -13.78
N VAL A 63 -0.05 -5.21 -13.13
CA VAL A 63 -0.52 -4.98 -11.75
C VAL A 63 -0.21 -6.19 -10.89
N LEU A 64 0.40 -5.92 -9.74
CA LEU A 64 0.57 -6.89 -8.66
C LEU A 64 -0.42 -6.54 -7.54
N ASN A 65 -1.60 -7.17 -7.53
CA ASN A 65 -2.57 -6.98 -6.45
C ASN A 65 -2.27 -8.00 -5.34
N ILE A 66 -1.94 -7.53 -4.13
CA ILE A 66 -1.38 -8.40 -3.08
C ILE A 66 -2.38 -8.78 -1.99
N GLU A 67 -2.26 -10.00 -1.48
CA GLU A 67 -2.94 -10.50 -0.29
C GLU A 67 -1.88 -10.70 0.82
N TYR A 68 -2.15 -10.39 2.11
CA TYR A 68 -1.07 -10.06 3.07
C TYR A 68 -1.20 -10.47 4.56
N ARG A 69 -2.14 -11.34 4.94
CA ARG A 69 -2.55 -11.65 6.35
C ARG A 69 -3.02 -10.43 7.17
N ARG A 70 -3.99 -10.63 8.06
CA ARG A 70 -4.62 -9.55 8.86
C ARG A 70 -4.88 -9.94 10.30
N VAL A 71 -5.13 -8.94 11.14
CA VAL A 71 -5.72 -9.09 12.46
C VAL A 71 -6.99 -9.96 12.36
N GLY A 72 -7.02 -11.03 13.16
CA GLY A 72 -8.03 -12.10 13.10
C GLY A 72 -7.58 -13.37 12.36
N GLN A 73 -6.41 -13.35 11.71
CA GLN A 73 -5.74 -14.53 11.14
C GLN A 73 -4.47 -14.88 11.94
N PRO A 74 -4.06 -16.15 12.01
CA PRO A 74 -2.80 -16.54 12.66
C PRO A 74 -1.59 -15.78 12.09
N GLY A 75 -0.86 -15.08 12.96
CA GLY A 75 0.30 -14.28 12.59
C GLY A 75 0.02 -13.03 11.75
N GLY A 76 -1.25 -12.59 11.61
CA GLY A 76 -1.58 -11.29 11.02
C GLY A 76 -1.61 -10.16 12.06
N GLY A 77 -1.32 -8.93 11.63
CA GLY A 77 -0.89 -7.83 12.51
C GLY A 77 0.62 -7.65 12.46
N TYR A 78 1.18 -6.78 13.30
CA TYR A 78 2.62 -6.64 13.47
C TYR A 78 3.23 -7.89 14.11
N PRO A 79 4.38 -8.42 13.64
CA PRO A 79 5.11 -8.02 12.44
C PRO A 79 4.61 -8.71 11.15
N GLY A 80 3.86 -9.81 11.24
CA GLY A 80 3.63 -10.73 10.11
C GLY A 80 2.92 -10.15 8.88
N THR A 81 2.07 -9.13 9.05
CA THR A 81 1.51 -8.37 7.93
C THR A 81 2.58 -7.55 7.18
N LEU A 82 3.56 -6.99 7.89
CA LEU A 82 4.67 -6.26 7.26
C LEU A 82 5.60 -7.21 6.50
N GLU A 83 5.88 -8.39 7.09
CA GLU A 83 6.63 -9.47 6.45
C GLU A 83 5.94 -9.97 5.17
N ASP A 84 4.62 -10.15 5.21
CA ASP A 84 3.82 -10.59 4.07
C ASP A 84 3.79 -9.55 2.95
N VAL A 85 3.55 -8.27 3.26
CA VAL A 85 3.62 -7.19 2.25
C VAL A 85 5.01 -7.11 1.62
N ALA A 86 6.07 -7.22 2.43
CA ALA A 86 7.45 -7.22 1.97
C ALA A 86 7.72 -8.39 1.01
N ALA A 87 7.37 -9.62 1.42
CA ALA A 87 7.55 -10.83 0.61
C ALA A 87 6.71 -10.80 -0.68
N ALA A 88 5.46 -10.33 -0.60
CA ALA A 88 4.57 -10.16 -1.75
C ALA A 88 5.17 -9.21 -2.80
N ILE A 89 5.65 -8.04 -2.38
CA ILE A 89 6.32 -7.06 -3.26
C ILE A 89 7.58 -7.67 -3.89
N ASP A 90 8.41 -8.32 -3.09
CA ASP A 90 9.70 -8.84 -3.56
C ASP A 90 9.55 -10.03 -4.53
N THR A 91 8.35 -10.63 -4.67
CA THR A 91 8.06 -11.56 -5.79
C THR A 91 8.33 -10.95 -7.17
N LEU A 92 8.27 -9.62 -7.30
CA LEU A 92 8.61 -8.88 -8.52
C LEU A 92 10.05 -9.09 -8.97
N ALA A 93 10.99 -9.36 -8.06
CA ALA A 93 12.38 -9.66 -8.41
C ALA A 93 12.56 -11.06 -9.04
N SER A 94 11.52 -11.90 -9.08
CA SER A 94 11.57 -13.21 -9.72
C SER A 94 11.72 -13.10 -11.24
N SER A 95 12.73 -13.78 -11.79
CA SER A 95 12.97 -13.84 -13.24
C SER A 95 11.85 -14.51 -14.06
N ALA A 96 10.85 -15.10 -13.40
CA ALA A 96 9.62 -15.58 -14.02
C ALA A 96 8.59 -14.46 -14.32
N LEU A 97 8.86 -13.23 -13.90
CA LEU A 97 8.03 -12.05 -14.16
C LEU A 97 8.75 -11.12 -15.14
N VAL A 98 8.15 -10.90 -16.32
CA VAL A 98 8.70 -10.02 -17.36
C VAL A 98 8.02 -8.66 -17.26
N VAL A 99 8.56 -7.81 -16.39
CA VAL A 99 8.05 -6.47 -16.06
C VAL A 99 9.20 -5.46 -15.95
N ASP A 100 8.91 -4.17 -16.09
CA ASP A 100 9.92 -3.12 -15.93
C ASP A 100 10.11 -2.74 -14.47
N LEU A 101 11.08 -3.39 -13.82
CA LEU A 101 11.47 -3.13 -12.43
C LEU A 101 12.09 -1.74 -12.19
N LYS A 102 12.32 -0.92 -13.23
CA LYS A 102 12.71 0.49 -13.07
C LYS A 102 11.49 1.41 -12.91
N ASN A 103 10.31 0.96 -13.33
CA ASN A 103 9.06 1.70 -13.31
C ASN A 103 8.02 0.98 -12.47
N VAL A 104 8.36 0.80 -11.18
CA VAL A 104 7.46 0.26 -10.16
C VAL A 104 6.87 1.41 -9.34
N VAL A 105 5.56 1.44 -9.15
CA VAL A 105 4.86 2.35 -8.23
C VAL A 105 4.07 1.53 -7.22
N PHE A 106 4.08 1.91 -5.95
CA PHE A 106 3.20 1.31 -4.94
C PHE A 106 1.98 2.20 -4.75
N VAL A 107 0.78 1.63 -4.77
CA VAL A 107 -0.47 2.35 -4.50
C VAL A 107 -1.28 1.53 -3.50
N GLY A 108 -1.73 2.17 -2.42
CA GLY A 108 -2.52 1.48 -1.42
C GLY A 108 -3.64 2.33 -0.85
N HIS A 109 -4.74 1.69 -0.48
CA HIS A 109 -5.92 2.34 0.10
C HIS A 109 -5.96 2.18 1.62
N SER A 110 -6.23 3.25 2.37
CA SER A 110 -6.49 3.18 3.81
C SER A 110 -5.34 2.49 4.57
N ALA A 111 -5.61 1.40 5.29
CA ALA A 111 -4.61 0.50 5.87
C ALA A 111 -3.54 -0.01 4.85
N GLY A 112 -3.92 -0.24 3.60
CA GLY A 112 -3.01 -0.56 2.50
C GLY A 112 -2.19 0.65 2.03
N GLY A 113 -2.73 1.86 2.16
CA GLY A 113 -2.01 3.12 1.88
C GLY A 113 -0.89 3.35 2.88
N HIS A 114 -1.15 3.09 4.15
CA HIS A 114 -0.10 2.96 5.17
C HIS A 114 0.98 1.95 4.73
N LEU A 115 0.58 0.73 4.35
CA LEU A 115 1.51 -0.34 3.97
C LEU A 115 2.32 0.01 2.71
N ALA A 116 1.75 0.72 1.74
CA ALA A 116 2.45 1.17 0.53
C ALA A 116 3.53 2.22 0.84
N LEU A 117 3.20 3.19 1.70
CA LEU A 117 4.13 4.24 2.13
C LEU A 117 5.22 3.69 3.07
N TRP A 118 4.87 2.77 3.96
CA TRP A 118 5.84 2.01 4.77
C TRP A 118 6.77 1.18 3.88
N ALA A 119 6.23 0.47 2.88
CA ALA A 119 7.02 -0.40 2.00
C ALA A 119 8.09 0.37 1.19
N ALA A 120 7.83 1.63 0.85
CA ALA A 120 8.82 2.52 0.23
C ALA A 120 10.01 2.82 1.16
N GLY A 121 9.79 2.85 2.49
CA GLY A 121 10.81 3.10 3.50
C GLY A 121 11.71 1.90 3.83
N ARG A 122 11.38 0.69 3.36
CA ARG A 122 12.08 -0.57 3.69
C ARG A 122 13.60 -0.55 3.48
N GLY A 123 14.09 0.26 2.55
CA GLY A 123 15.52 0.40 2.27
C GLY A 123 16.32 1.13 3.37
N GLY A 124 15.66 1.83 4.29
CA GLY A 124 16.26 2.52 5.43
C GLY A 124 16.11 1.80 6.77
N LEU A 125 15.43 0.65 6.80
CA LEU A 125 15.24 -0.15 8.03
C LEU A 125 16.53 -0.85 8.47
N SER A 126 16.64 -1.16 9.77
CA SER A 126 17.71 -2.03 10.27
C SER A 126 17.54 -3.46 9.75
N ALA A 127 18.65 -4.20 9.60
CA ALA A 127 18.65 -5.51 8.93
C ALA A 127 17.85 -6.61 9.66
N ASP A 128 17.48 -6.37 10.92
CA ASP A 128 16.66 -7.22 11.79
C ASP A 128 15.18 -6.79 11.86
N ALA A 129 14.82 -5.62 11.31
CA ALA A 129 13.43 -5.18 11.28
C ALA A 129 12.59 -6.00 10.28
N PRO A 130 11.30 -6.25 10.56
CA PRO A 130 10.40 -6.97 9.67
C PRO A 130 10.36 -6.33 8.28
N GLY A 131 10.54 -7.14 7.25
CA GLY A 131 10.54 -6.69 5.85
C GLY A 131 11.77 -5.90 5.40
N ALA A 132 12.82 -5.73 6.21
CA ALA A 132 14.05 -5.07 5.78
C ALA A 132 14.75 -5.77 4.59
N GLY A 133 15.68 -5.07 3.94
CA GLY A 133 16.45 -5.60 2.80
C GLY A 133 15.61 -5.84 1.53
N PRO A 134 14.86 -4.83 1.02
CA PRO A 134 13.97 -4.99 -0.12
C PRO A 134 14.71 -5.40 -1.40
N SER A 135 14.12 -6.35 -2.13
CA SER A 135 14.58 -6.70 -3.48
C SER A 135 14.01 -5.75 -4.54
N VAL A 136 12.86 -5.11 -4.25
CA VAL A 136 12.23 -4.10 -5.10
C VAL A 136 11.87 -2.85 -4.29
N LEU A 137 12.27 -1.69 -4.80
CA LEU A 137 11.85 -0.36 -4.33
C LEU A 137 11.12 0.36 -5.47
N PRO A 138 10.11 1.20 -5.18
CA PRO A 138 9.36 1.89 -6.20
C PRO A 138 9.99 3.26 -6.54
N ARG A 139 9.61 3.84 -7.69
CA ARG A 139 9.94 5.24 -8.05
C ARG A 139 9.07 6.27 -7.33
N LEU A 140 7.95 5.82 -6.75
CA LEU A 140 6.92 6.61 -6.08
C LEU A 140 6.05 5.65 -5.24
N ALA A 141 5.60 6.07 -4.06
CA ALA A 141 4.52 5.39 -3.33
C ALA A 141 3.36 6.35 -3.05
N ILE A 142 2.14 5.87 -3.24
CA ILE A 142 0.91 6.66 -3.14
C ILE A 142 -0.02 6.03 -2.10
N GLY A 143 -0.32 6.77 -1.03
CA GLY A 143 -1.36 6.43 -0.08
C GLY A 143 -2.68 7.11 -0.44
N LEU A 144 -3.75 6.33 -0.59
CA LEU A 144 -5.10 6.82 -0.82
C LEU A 144 -5.85 6.80 0.52
N GLY A 145 -6.04 7.97 1.15
CA GLY A 145 -6.60 8.09 2.52
C GLY A 145 -5.88 7.23 3.57
N PRO A 146 -4.53 7.23 3.63
CA PRO A 146 -3.77 6.27 4.44
C PRO A 146 -3.89 6.56 5.94
N VAL A 147 -3.60 5.58 6.80
CA VAL A 147 -3.30 5.85 8.23
C VAL A 147 -1.79 6.05 8.37
N PHE A 148 -1.31 7.26 8.11
CA PHE A 148 0.13 7.57 8.07
C PHE A 148 0.74 7.56 9.48
N ASP A 149 0.22 8.41 10.38
CA ASP A 149 0.74 8.53 11.74
C ASP A 149 0.07 7.48 12.64
N LEU A 150 0.75 6.34 12.85
CA LEU A 150 0.24 5.27 13.70
C LEU A 150 0.16 5.69 15.17
N VAL A 151 1.09 6.50 15.68
CA VAL A 151 1.11 6.92 17.09
C VAL A 151 -0.08 7.83 17.38
N ALA A 152 -0.32 8.83 16.53
CA ALA A 152 -1.49 9.69 16.64
C ALA A 152 -2.80 8.92 16.37
N GLY A 153 -2.78 7.96 15.42
CA GLY A 153 -3.93 7.11 15.10
C GLY A 153 -4.34 6.16 16.24
N ASP A 154 -3.37 5.63 16.99
CA ASP A 154 -3.56 4.84 18.20
C ASP A 154 -4.18 5.69 19.32
N ALA A 155 -3.54 6.83 19.65
CA ALA A 155 -4.01 7.74 20.69
C ALA A 155 -5.42 8.29 20.43
N ALA A 156 -5.82 8.43 19.17
CA ALA A 156 -7.17 8.84 18.75
C ALA A 156 -8.15 7.67 18.55
N GLY A 157 -7.71 6.42 18.67
CA GLY A 157 -8.56 5.23 18.50
C GLY A 157 -9.10 5.04 17.08
N VAL A 158 -8.35 5.46 16.05
CA VAL A 158 -8.76 5.40 14.64
C VAL A 158 -9.22 3.98 14.25
N GLY A 159 -10.32 3.89 13.48
CA GLY A 159 -10.97 2.63 13.11
C GLY A 159 -11.58 1.85 14.28
N GLY A 160 -11.76 2.49 15.45
CA GLY A 160 -12.20 1.85 16.69
C GLY A 160 -11.09 1.00 17.30
N GLY A 161 -9.91 1.59 17.53
CA GLY A 161 -8.72 0.90 18.04
C GLY A 161 -8.09 -0.06 17.01
N ALA A 162 -8.23 0.24 15.72
CA ALA A 162 -7.67 -0.58 14.64
C ALA A 162 -6.14 -0.60 14.68
N VAL A 163 -5.51 0.55 14.97
CA VAL A 163 -4.06 0.68 15.04
C VAL A 163 -3.49 -0.15 16.21
N THR A 164 -4.03 0.01 17.43
CA THR A 164 -3.67 -0.81 18.60
C THR A 164 -3.82 -2.30 18.33
N SER A 165 -4.92 -2.69 17.65
CA SER A 165 -5.18 -4.08 17.29
C SER A 165 -4.22 -4.62 16.23
N PHE A 166 -3.75 -3.76 15.33
CA PHE A 166 -2.75 -4.09 14.32
C PHE A 166 -1.36 -4.25 14.94
N MET A 167 -0.96 -3.34 15.83
CA MET A 167 0.36 -3.36 16.48
C MET A 167 0.47 -4.39 17.62
N GLY A 168 -0.65 -4.83 18.19
CA GLY A 168 -0.70 -5.81 19.29
C GLY A 168 -0.52 -5.21 20.69
N GLY A 169 -0.45 -3.89 20.77
CA GLY A 169 -0.28 -3.07 21.97
C GLY A 169 -0.37 -1.59 21.59
N SER A 170 -0.32 -0.70 22.57
CA SER A 170 -0.33 0.76 22.36
C SER A 170 1.06 1.33 22.05
N ALA A 171 1.10 2.56 21.53
CA ALA A 171 2.36 3.25 21.23
C ALA A 171 3.25 3.52 22.46
N ASP A 172 2.65 3.63 23.65
CA ASP A 172 3.38 3.75 24.92
C ASP A 172 4.02 2.42 25.37
N GLU A 173 3.47 1.29 24.94
CA GLU A 173 3.96 -0.06 25.27
C GLU A 173 5.00 -0.57 24.27
N LEU A 174 4.87 -0.20 22.99
CA LEU A 174 5.63 -0.72 21.85
C LEU A 174 6.25 0.41 20.97
N PRO A 175 7.01 1.36 21.55
CA PRO A 175 7.45 2.57 20.82
C PRO A 175 8.39 2.27 19.64
N ASP A 176 9.25 1.25 19.76
CA ASP A 176 10.20 0.88 18.71
C ASP A 176 9.48 0.17 17.55
N GLU A 177 8.51 -0.68 17.84
CA GLU A 177 7.66 -1.35 16.84
C GLU A 177 6.80 -0.33 16.08
N TYR A 178 6.21 0.65 16.77
CA TYR A 178 5.47 1.75 16.14
C TYR A 178 6.39 2.61 15.25
N TYR A 179 7.63 2.87 15.66
CA TYR A 179 8.61 3.56 14.84
C TYR A 179 8.97 2.77 13.57
N ILE A 180 9.14 1.45 13.69
CA ILE A 180 9.44 0.54 12.55
C ILE A 180 8.25 0.43 11.58
N ALA A 181 7.01 0.41 12.10
CA ALA A 181 5.80 0.26 11.30
C ALA A 181 5.33 1.57 10.64
N THR A 182 5.64 2.73 11.22
CA THR A 182 5.25 4.04 10.68
C THR A 182 6.03 4.35 9.39
N PRO A 183 5.39 4.89 8.32
CA PRO A 183 6.09 5.26 7.10
C PRO A 183 7.18 6.32 7.32
N SER A 184 8.39 6.07 6.81
CA SER A 184 9.51 7.00 6.93
C SER A 184 9.53 8.02 5.80
N THR A 185 9.43 9.31 6.13
CA THR A 185 9.60 10.43 5.20
C THR A 185 11.05 10.69 4.81
N SER A 186 12.02 10.05 5.47
CA SER A 186 13.46 10.19 5.15
C SER A 186 13.96 9.15 4.14
N ALA A 187 13.05 8.36 3.55
CA ALA A 187 13.37 7.47 2.45
C ALA A 187 13.69 8.27 1.17
N ASN A 188 14.66 7.84 0.38
CA ASN A 188 14.97 8.43 -0.94
C ASN A 188 13.92 8.05 -2.02
N VAL A 189 12.68 7.84 -1.63
CA VAL A 189 11.55 7.45 -2.48
C VAL A 189 10.45 8.49 -2.30
N PRO A 190 10.03 9.19 -3.38
CA PRO A 190 8.92 10.13 -3.31
C PRO A 190 7.65 9.49 -2.74
N LEU A 191 6.99 10.20 -1.84
CA LEU A 191 5.73 9.81 -1.22
C LEU A 191 4.62 10.80 -1.62
N ALA A 192 3.47 10.27 -2.03
CA ALA A 192 2.27 11.04 -2.29
C ALA A 192 1.09 10.54 -1.44
N VAL A 193 0.21 11.45 -1.05
CA VAL A 193 -1.04 11.19 -0.34
C VAL A 193 -2.17 11.83 -1.13
N VAL A 194 -3.12 11.02 -1.58
CA VAL A 194 -4.40 11.48 -2.15
C VAL A 194 -5.48 11.30 -1.09
N ARG A 195 -6.26 12.34 -0.80
CA ARG A 195 -7.35 12.27 0.18
C ARG A 195 -8.56 13.08 -0.27
N GLY A 196 -9.75 12.54 -0.02
CA GLY A 196 -11.03 13.18 -0.32
C GLY A 196 -11.45 14.17 0.78
N SER A 197 -12.09 15.28 0.41
CA SER A 197 -12.59 16.27 1.38
C SER A 197 -13.77 15.78 2.22
N LEU A 198 -14.37 14.63 1.85
CA LEU A 198 -15.47 13.98 2.56
C LEU A 198 -15.07 12.66 3.25
N ASP A 199 -13.78 12.34 3.33
CA ASP A 199 -13.29 11.15 4.07
C ASP A 199 -13.50 11.32 5.59
N ASP A 200 -14.46 10.59 6.14
CA ASP A 200 -14.78 10.52 7.57
C ASP A 200 -14.26 9.23 8.26
N ILE A 201 -13.64 8.32 7.49
CA ILE A 201 -13.13 7.04 7.97
C ILE A 201 -11.69 7.18 8.48
N VAL A 202 -10.85 7.92 7.75
CA VAL A 202 -9.49 8.27 8.16
C VAL A 202 -9.35 9.79 8.13
N PRO A 203 -9.60 10.48 9.26
CA PRO A 203 -9.56 11.93 9.32
C PRO A 203 -8.22 12.49 8.80
N ALA A 204 -8.31 13.53 7.97
CA ALA A 204 -7.22 14.08 7.16
C ALA A 204 -5.90 14.40 7.89
N GLN A 205 -5.95 14.60 9.21
CA GLN A 205 -4.80 14.84 10.10
C GLN A 205 -3.96 13.58 10.39
N PHE A 206 -4.51 12.38 10.26
CA PHE A 206 -3.79 11.10 10.40
C PHE A 206 -3.27 10.58 9.07
N ALA A 207 -3.72 11.16 7.95
CA ALA A 207 -3.35 10.78 6.59
C ALA A 207 -2.01 11.34 6.11
N VAL A 208 -1.39 12.22 6.90
CA VAL A 208 -0.10 12.86 6.59
C VAL A 208 0.75 12.90 7.85
N PRO A 209 2.09 12.93 7.74
CA PRO A 209 2.96 13.11 8.88
C PRO A 209 2.84 14.53 9.44
N THR A 210 3.21 14.72 10.71
CA THR A 210 3.32 16.04 11.33
C THR A 210 4.77 16.31 11.76
N PRO A 211 5.51 17.23 11.11
CA PRO A 211 5.11 18.03 9.95
C PRO A 211 5.05 17.22 8.65
N ILE A 212 4.34 17.74 7.64
CA ILE A 212 4.13 17.09 6.34
C ILE A 212 5.46 16.79 5.61
N GLY A 213 6.46 17.66 5.78
CA GLY A 213 7.77 17.51 5.13
C GLY A 213 7.65 17.50 3.60
N ASP A 214 8.38 16.59 2.96
CA ASP A 214 8.44 16.44 1.50
C ASP A 214 7.35 15.52 0.91
N VAL A 215 6.35 15.13 1.71
CA VAL A 215 5.20 14.33 1.22
C VAL A 215 4.31 15.20 0.34
N MET A 216 4.09 14.79 -0.91
CA MET A 216 3.15 15.43 -1.81
C MET A 216 1.72 15.15 -1.34
N VAL A 217 0.92 16.19 -1.08
CA VAL A 217 -0.48 16.04 -0.65
C VAL A 217 -1.42 16.57 -1.73
N ILE A 218 -2.37 15.72 -2.14
CA ILE A 218 -3.39 16.01 -3.14
C ILE A 218 -4.76 15.93 -2.46
N ASP A 219 -5.35 17.10 -2.20
CA ASP A 219 -6.71 17.26 -1.68
C ASP A 219 -7.73 17.23 -2.83
N ILE A 220 -8.68 16.29 -2.78
CA ILE A 220 -9.71 16.10 -3.80
C ILE A 220 -11.07 16.52 -3.23
N ASP A 221 -11.67 17.56 -3.81
CA ASP A 221 -12.95 18.07 -3.30
C ASP A 221 -14.14 17.22 -3.72
N GLY A 222 -14.93 16.78 -2.74
CA GLY A 222 -16.20 16.08 -2.90
C GLY A 222 -16.12 14.56 -3.07
N ASP A 223 -14.93 13.97 -2.97
CA ASP A 223 -14.74 12.51 -2.95
C ASP A 223 -14.70 12.02 -1.48
N ASP A 224 -15.25 10.83 -1.22
CA ASP A 224 -15.24 10.14 0.09
C ASP A 224 -14.14 9.05 0.22
N HIS A 225 -14.13 8.29 1.33
CA HIS A 225 -13.13 7.24 1.59
C HIS A 225 -13.15 6.07 0.58
N PHE A 226 -14.27 5.83 -0.11
CA PHE A 226 -14.44 4.75 -1.08
C PHE A 226 -14.31 5.24 -2.52
N ASP A 227 -14.65 6.50 -2.81
CA ASP A 227 -14.32 7.16 -4.10
C ASP A 227 -12.82 7.07 -4.42
N LEU A 228 -11.96 7.08 -3.38
CA LEU A 228 -10.52 6.84 -3.49
C LEU A 228 -10.13 5.57 -4.28
N ILE A 229 -11.00 4.55 -4.33
CA ILE A 229 -10.78 3.30 -5.06
C ILE A 229 -11.79 3.03 -6.19
N ASP A 230 -12.60 4.03 -6.57
CA ASP A 230 -13.44 3.97 -7.77
C ASP A 230 -12.63 4.41 -9.01
N PRO A 231 -12.46 3.56 -10.04
CA PRO A 231 -11.80 3.92 -11.29
C PRO A 231 -12.36 5.15 -12.05
N VAL A 232 -13.57 5.63 -11.72
CA VAL A 232 -14.17 6.83 -12.34
C VAL A 232 -14.14 8.09 -11.46
N SER A 233 -13.54 8.04 -10.27
CA SER A 233 -13.45 9.19 -9.36
C SER A 233 -12.40 10.24 -9.77
N LYS A 234 -12.47 11.42 -9.15
CA LYS A 234 -11.45 12.47 -9.32
C LYS A 234 -10.14 12.03 -8.66
N SER A 235 -10.25 11.37 -7.51
CA SER A 235 -9.12 10.81 -6.76
C SER A 235 -8.33 9.82 -7.61
N TRP A 236 -9.01 8.90 -8.30
CA TRP A 236 -8.32 7.97 -9.18
C TRP A 236 -7.72 8.65 -10.41
N ALA A 237 -8.39 9.64 -10.99
CA ALA A 237 -7.83 10.44 -12.09
C ALA A 237 -6.49 11.09 -11.70
N ALA A 238 -6.39 11.68 -10.50
CA ALA A 238 -5.15 12.25 -9.99
C ALA A 238 -4.05 11.20 -9.76
N VAL A 239 -4.39 9.97 -9.34
CA VAL A 239 -3.43 8.85 -9.27
C VAL A 239 -2.89 8.51 -10.65
N ILE A 240 -3.75 8.44 -11.68
CA ILE A 240 -3.32 8.16 -13.05
C ILE A 240 -2.35 9.22 -13.57
N GLU A 241 -2.56 10.51 -13.24
CA GLU A 241 -1.64 11.60 -13.60
C GLU A 241 -0.23 11.35 -13.01
N LEU A 242 -0.12 11.03 -11.71
CA LEU A 242 1.15 10.68 -11.06
C LEU A 242 1.83 9.44 -11.66
N LEU A 243 1.06 8.49 -12.20
CA LEU A 243 1.60 7.28 -12.84
C LEU A 243 2.21 7.56 -14.22
N ILE A 244 1.69 8.54 -14.96
CA ILE A 244 2.15 8.89 -16.32
C ILE A 244 3.17 10.03 -16.36
N GLU A 245 3.24 10.87 -15.32
CA GLU A 245 4.24 11.92 -15.24
C GLU A 245 5.67 11.34 -15.09
N PRO A 246 6.63 11.77 -15.93
CA PRO A 246 8.03 11.42 -15.78
C PRO A 246 8.66 12.25 -14.65
N ASN A 247 9.10 11.56 -13.59
CA ASN A 247 9.99 12.11 -12.55
C ASN A 247 11.35 12.51 -13.13
#